data_AF-A0A6N0LFR0-F1
#
_entry.id   AF-A0A6N0LFR0-F1
#
_cell.length_a   1.000
_cell.length_b   1.000
_cell.length_c   1.000
_cell.angle_alpha   90.00
_cell.angle_beta   90.00
_cell.angle_gamma   90.00
#
_symmetry.space_group_name_H-M   'P 1'
#
loop_
_entity.id
_entity.type
_entity.pdbx_description
1 polymer ?
#
loop_
_entity_poly.entity_id
_entity_poly.type
_entity_poly.pdbx_seq_one_letter_code
_entity_poly.pdbx_strand_id
1 'polypeptide(L)'
;MNKLFIAAALFALGLWIWSEYFRAIPHLEQAGILKNFQVEPVEAHEAEYRVISKKYYGPERRTIHPASPVVGSFNDLAYISNIDLLLAQPETSMAALKSWQLKQSKRCFEVNLKDAVQADSALIQPLLSSLSVVASSEAVANKIRRLKAGQRIRIQGDWITLKYAKNQQEFYVGPGSQNSSQCRLFRLNAVERLD
;
A
#
# COMPACT_ATOMS: atom_id res chain seq x y z
N MET A 1 -28.58 -27.56 -14.13
CA MET A 1 -27.44 -27.29 -13.24
C MET A 1 -26.42 -26.31 -13.84
N ASN A 2 -25.85 -26.52 -15.04
CA ASN A 2 -24.82 -25.63 -15.60
C ASN A 2 -25.20 -24.13 -15.70
N LYS A 3 -26.44 -23.79 -16.07
CA LYS A 3 -26.87 -22.39 -16.19
C LYS A 3 -26.88 -21.63 -14.86
N LEU A 4 -27.21 -22.30 -13.75
CA LEU A 4 -27.20 -21.73 -12.40
C LEU A 4 -25.76 -21.48 -11.91
N PHE A 5 -24.84 -22.41 -12.17
CA PHE A 5 -23.42 -22.23 -11.83
C PHE A 5 -22.77 -21.09 -12.62
N ILE A 6 -23.09 -20.95 -13.91
CA ILE A 6 -22.61 -19.84 -14.75
C ILE A 6 -23.16 -18.50 -14.22
N ALA A 7 -24.45 -18.43 -13.90
CA ALA A 7 -25.05 -17.22 -13.33
C ALA A 7 -24.43 -16.85 -11.97
N ALA A 8 -24.22 -17.82 -11.08
CA ALA A 8 -23.56 -17.60 -9.79
C ALA A 8 -22.11 -17.11 -9.97
N ALA A 9 -21.36 -17.67 -10.94
CA ALA A 9 -20.01 -17.23 -11.25
C ALA A 9 -19.97 -15.80 -11.77
N LEU A 10 -20.88 -15.42 -12.68
CA LEU A 10 -20.98 -14.05 -13.20
C LEU A 10 -21.39 -13.05 -12.11
N PHE A 11 -22.31 -13.44 -11.22
CA PHE A 11 -22.72 -12.60 -10.10
C PHE A 11 -21.58 -12.40 -9.10
N ALA A 12 -20.85 -13.47 -8.76
CA ALA A 12 -19.65 -13.38 -7.92
C ALA A 12 -18.55 -12.52 -8.56
N LEU A 13 -18.36 -12.64 -9.88
CA LEU A 13 -17.43 -11.78 -10.63
C LEU A 13 -17.88 -10.31 -10.58
N GLY A 14 -19.17 -10.03 -10.75
CA GLY A 14 -19.74 -8.69 -10.63
C GLY A 14 -19.54 -8.08 -9.24
N LEU A 15 -19.80 -8.85 -8.18
CA LEU A 15 -19.55 -8.44 -6.80
C LEU A 15 -18.06 -8.21 -6.54
N TRP A 16 -17.19 -9.05 -7.10
CA TRP A 16 -15.74 -8.89 -6.97
C TRP A 16 -15.25 -7.60 -7.63
N ILE A 17 -15.64 -7.36 -8.89
CA ILE A 17 -15.33 -6.13 -9.63
C ILE A 17 -15.86 -4.91 -8.89
N TRP A 18 -17.10 -4.97 -8.38
CA TRP A 18 -17.70 -3.91 -7.58
C TRP A 18 -16.86 -3.65 -6.31
N SER A 19 -16.50 -4.69 -5.58
CA SER A 19 -15.75 -4.55 -4.33
C SER A 19 -14.34 -3.96 -4.53
N GLU A 20 -13.67 -4.28 -5.64
CA GLU A 20 -12.38 -3.67 -6.00
C GLU A 20 -12.55 -2.24 -6.50
N TYR A 21 -13.62 -1.96 -7.27
CA TYR A 21 -13.87 -0.64 -7.83
C TYR A 21 -14.26 0.38 -6.74
N PHE A 22 -15.10 0.00 -5.77
CA PHE A 22 -15.65 0.91 -4.76
C PHE A 22 -14.86 0.96 -3.44
N ARG A 23 -13.67 0.35 -3.37
CA ARG A 23 -12.77 0.56 -2.22
C ARG A 23 -12.29 2.00 -2.17
N ALA A 24 -12.86 2.78 -1.26
CA ALA A 24 -12.40 4.13 -0.95
C ALA A 24 -11.00 4.07 -0.34
N ILE A 25 -10.11 4.96 -0.79
CA ILE A 25 -8.79 5.16 -0.19
C ILE A 25 -8.89 6.41 0.71
N PRO A 26 -8.53 6.31 2.01
CA PRO A 26 -8.50 7.46 2.92
C PRO A 26 -7.53 8.53 2.41
N HIS A 27 -7.84 9.79 2.68
CA HIS A 27 -7.04 10.92 2.22
C HIS A 27 -7.04 12.08 3.21
N LEU A 28 -6.03 12.95 3.14
CA LEU A 28 -5.83 14.01 4.12
C LEU A 28 -6.88 15.12 4.08
N GLU A 29 -7.70 15.23 3.04
CA GLU A 29 -8.83 16.19 3.04
C GLU A 29 -10.03 15.73 3.89
N GLN A 30 -10.06 14.47 4.37
CA GLN A 30 -11.14 13.99 5.22
C GLN A 30 -11.04 14.61 6.62
N ALA A 31 -12.11 15.28 7.05
CA ALA A 31 -12.20 15.88 8.39
C ALA A 31 -11.91 14.86 9.52
N GLY A 32 -12.37 13.62 9.36
CA GLY A 32 -12.12 12.54 10.31
C GLY A 32 -10.64 12.14 10.41
N ILE A 33 -9.86 12.32 9.35
CA ILE A 33 -8.42 12.01 9.34
C ILE A 33 -7.64 13.17 9.95
N LEU A 34 -7.91 14.40 9.52
CA LEU A 34 -7.25 15.61 10.03
C LEU A 34 -7.40 15.80 11.54
N LYS A 35 -8.55 15.39 12.10
CA LYS A 35 -8.80 15.48 13.54
C LYS A 35 -8.00 14.47 14.37
N ASN A 36 -7.70 13.31 13.80
CA ASN A 36 -7.17 12.16 14.54
C ASN A 36 -5.70 11.91 14.28
N PHE A 37 -5.16 12.39 13.16
CA PHE A 37 -3.81 12.07 12.72
C PHE A 37 -3.03 13.33 12.39
N GLN A 38 -1.75 13.33 12.77
CA GLN A 38 -0.77 14.33 12.41
C GLN A 38 0.21 13.71 11.43
N VAL A 39 0.33 14.31 10.25
CA VAL A 39 1.23 13.86 9.18
C VAL A 39 2.33 14.90 9.03
N GLU A 40 3.55 14.49 9.35
CA GLU A 40 4.72 15.36 9.32
C GLU A 40 5.61 14.97 8.13
N PRO A 41 5.87 15.88 7.17
CA PRO A 41 6.81 15.61 6.11
C PRO A 41 8.23 15.57 6.68
N VAL A 42 8.98 14.54 6.29
CA VAL A 42 10.39 14.35 6.64
C VAL A 42 11.28 14.79 5.49
N GLU A 43 10.97 14.32 4.28
CA GLU A 43 11.81 14.55 3.09
C GLU A 43 10.94 14.48 1.84
N ALA A 44 11.05 15.48 0.97
CA ALA A 44 10.37 15.51 -0.31
C ALA A 44 10.99 14.50 -1.28
N HIS A 45 10.16 13.85 -2.09
CA HIS A 45 10.61 12.83 -3.03
C HIS A 45 9.80 12.87 -4.32
N GLU A 46 10.51 12.83 -5.43
CA GLU A 46 9.93 12.74 -6.76
C GLU A 46 10.77 11.78 -7.61
N ALA A 47 10.12 10.76 -8.17
CA ALA A 47 10.80 9.78 -9.02
C ALA A 47 9.84 9.02 -9.92
N GLU A 48 10.40 8.40 -10.95
CA GLU A 48 9.71 7.46 -11.82
C GLU A 48 9.84 6.03 -11.30
N TYR A 49 8.76 5.26 -11.46
CA TYR A 49 8.69 3.88 -11.04
C TYR A 49 7.88 3.05 -12.03
N ARG A 50 8.09 1.74 -11.97
CA ARG A 50 7.17 0.75 -12.49
C ARG A 50 6.38 0.12 -11.35
N VAL A 51 5.06 0.12 -11.47
CA VAL A 51 4.17 -0.52 -10.47
C VAL A 51 4.31 -2.02 -10.56
N ILE A 52 4.73 -2.69 -9.49
CA ILE A 52 4.84 -4.15 -9.45
C ILE A 52 3.57 -4.76 -8.89
N SER A 53 3.12 -4.23 -7.76
CA SER A 53 1.94 -4.73 -7.07
C SER A 53 1.29 -3.63 -6.24
N LYS A 54 0.01 -3.81 -5.95
CA LYS A 54 -0.71 -3.01 -4.96
C LYS A 54 -1.55 -3.94 -4.10
N LYS A 55 -1.69 -3.64 -2.82
CA LYS A 55 -2.55 -4.41 -1.92
C LYS A 55 -3.35 -3.48 -1.03
N TYR A 56 -4.64 -3.78 -0.92
CA TYR A 56 -5.57 -3.07 -0.06
C TYR A 56 -5.72 -3.75 1.29
N TYR A 57 -5.99 -2.94 2.30
CA TYR A 57 -6.21 -3.35 3.67
C TYR A 57 -7.54 -2.77 4.16
N GLY A 58 -8.28 -3.58 4.89
CA GLY A 58 -9.37 -3.09 5.73
C GLY A 58 -8.90 -2.92 7.17
N PRO A 59 -9.63 -2.16 8.00
CA PRO A 59 -9.40 -2.17 9.43
C PRO A 59 -9.50 -3.59 9.97
N GLU A 60 -8.66 -3.91 10.94
CA GLU A 60 -8.63 -5.26 11.50
C GLU A 60 -9.97 -5.52 12.23
N ARG A 61 -10.81 -6.41 11.70
CA ARG A 61 -12.20 -6.63 12.17
C ARG A 61 -12.32 -7.06 13.65
N ARG A 62 -11.21 -7.32 14.34
CA ARG A 62 -11.19 -7.69 15.77
C ARG A 62 -11.12 -6.49 16.72
N THR A 63 -11.03 -5.26 16.24
CA THR A 63 -11.05 -4.04 17.07
C THR A 63 -12.41 -3.32 17.02
N ILE A 64 -13.49 -4.01 17.42
CA ILE A 64 -14.85 -3.42 17.51
C ILE A 64 -14.99 -2.46 18.71
N HIS A 65 -13.94 -2.24 19.52
CA HIS A 65 -13.98 -1.28 20.62
C HIS A 65 -12.77 -0.35 20.63
N PRO A 66 -12.93 0.97 20.37
CA PRO A 66 -11.97 1.97 20.82
C PRO A 66 -12.22 2.21 22.32
N ALA A 67 -11.93 1.20 23.15
CA ALA A 67 -12.14 1.27 24.59
C ALA A 67 -10.91 0.76 25.33
N SER A 68 -9.76 1.41 25.10
CA SER A 68 -8.75 1.70 26.12
C SER A 68 -7.42 2.06 25.44
N PRO A 69 -6.84 3.24 25.70
CA PRO A 69 -5.50 3.60 25.24
C PRO A 69 -4.37 2.96 26.07
N VAL A 70 -4.68 2.03 26.99
CA VAL A 70 -3.75 1.60 28.05
C VAL A 70 -3.31 0.14 27.96
N VAL A 71 -3.72 -0.63 26.95
CA VAL A 71 -3.12 -1.97 26.73
C VAL A 71 -2.92 -2.26 25.24
N GLY A 72 -1.67 -2.17 24.80
CA GLY A 72 -1.26 -2.49 23.42
C GLY A 72 -1.38 -1.30 22.47
N SER A 73 -0.24 -0.83 21.95
CA SER A 73 -0.16 0.23 20.95
C SER A 73 -1.07 -0.07 19.75
N PHE A 74 -2.11 0.74 19.54
CA PHE A 74 -2.95 0.67 18.35
C PHE A 74 -2.12 1.15 17.15
N ASN A 75 -1.70 0.24 16.26
CA ASN A 75 -0.98 0.55 15.03
C ASN A 75 -1.79 0.11 13.79
N ASP A 76 -3.12 0.32 13.83
CA ASP A 76 -3.98 0.06 12.67
C ASP A 76 -3.92 1.25 11.71
N LEU A 77 -3.03 1.15 10.74
CA LEU A 77 -2.83 2.13 9.69
C LEU A 77 -4.00 2.22 8.70
N ALA A 78 -4.93 1.26 8.66
CA ALA A 78 -5.97 1.20 7.61
C ALA A 78 -6.90 2.42 7.59
N TYR A 79 -6.99 3.18 8.69
CA TYR A 79 -7.81 4.39 8.78
C TYR A 79 -7.23 5.60 8.04
N ILE A 80 -5.94 5.60 7.71
CA ILE A 80 -5.27 6.71 7.00
C ILE A 80 -4.44 6.26 5.80
N SER A 81 -3.91 5.04 5.83
CA SER A 81 -3.23 4.39 4.72
C SER A 81 -3.83 3.00 4.58
N ASN A 82 -4.70 2.77 3.61
CA ASN A 82 -5.31 1.45 3.40
C ASN A 82 -4.77 0.73 2.16
N ILE A 83 -3.72 1.26 1.55
CA ILE A 83 -3.11 0.70 0.35
C ILE A 83 -1.59 0.72 0.49
N ASP A 84 -0.97 -0.40 0.13
CA ASP A 84 0.46 -0.53 -0.02
C ASP A 84 0.81 -0.72 -1.49
N LEU A 85 1.86 -0.05 -1.96
CA LEU A 85 2.41 -0.16 -3.30
C LEU A 85 3.78 -0.82 -3.23
N LEU A 86 4.03 -1.77 -4.12
CA LEU A 86 5.36 -2.25 -4.43
C LEU A 86 5.77 -1.63 -5.77
N LEU A 87 6.82 -0.81 -5.73
CA LEU A 87 7.37 -0.11 -6.87
C LEU A 87 8.77 -0.65 -7.19
N ALA A 88 9.13 -0.64 -8.47
CA ALA A 88 10.48 -0.94 -8.94
C ALA A 88 11.02 0.21 -9.78
N GLN A 89 12.34 0.23 -10.00
CA GLN A 89 12.95 1.14 -10.98
C GLN A 89 12.28 1.02 -12.37
N PRO A 90 12.15 2.13 -13.13
CA PRO A 90 11.33 2.19 -14.35
C PRO A 90 11.77 1.20 -15.43
N GLU A 91 13.07 0.88 -15.50
CA GLU A 91 13.66 -0.04 -16.48
C GLU A 91 13.44 -1.53 -16.13
N THR A 92 12.86 -1.85 -14.98
CA THR A 92 12.69 -3.23 -14.51
C THR A 92 11.74 -4.02 -15.41
N SER A 93 12.24 -5.01 -16.14
CA SER A 93 11.42 -5.81 -17.07
C SER A 93 10.32 -6.61 -16.38
N MET A 94 9.10 -6.57 -16.94
CA MET A 94 7.97 -7.38 -16.46
C MET A 94 8.22 -8.89 -16.61
N ALA A 95 9.08 -9.31 -17.54
CA ALA A 95 9.47 -10.72 -17.67
C ALA A 95 10.29 -11.19 -16.47
N ALA A 96 11.14 -10.33 -15.91
CA ALA A 96 11.93 -10.62 -14.72
C ALA A 96 11.03 -10.85 -13.49
N LEU A 97 9.85 -10.21 -13.42
CA LEU A 97 8.90 -10.41 -12.31
C LEU A 97 8.30 -11.82 -12.27
N LYS A 98 8.31 -12.57 -13.38
CA LYS A 98 7.75 -13.93 -13.40
C LYS A 98 8.51 -14.89 -12.50
N SER A 99 9.82 -14.67 -12.34
CA SER A 99 10.67 -15.45 -11.43
C SER A 99 10.56 -14.97 -9.97
N TRP A 100 9.79 -13.92 -9.68
CA TRP A 100 9.64 -13.38 -8.34
C TRP A 100 8.44 -14.01 -7.62
N GLN A 101 8.65 -14.39 -6.37
CA GLN A 101 7.62 -14.77 -5.42
C GLN A 101 7.41 -13.61 -4.45
N LEU A 102 6.31 -12.89 -4.63
CA LEU A 102 5.90 -11.80 -3.77
C LEU A 102 5.18 -12.36 -2.55
N LYS A 103 5.73 -12.11 -1.37
CA LYS A 103 5.04 -12.27 -0.09
C LYS A 103 4.85 -10.89 0.52
N GLN A 104 3.85 -10.73 1.38
CA GLN A 104 3.70 -9.50 2.15
C GLN A 104 3.30 -9.87 3.55
N SER A 105 4.11 -9.42 4.51
CA SER A 105 3.91 -9.66 5.93
C SER A 105 3.83 -8.31 6.64
N LYS A 106 2.81 -8.12 7.48
CA LYS A 106 2.66 -6.90 8.30
C LYS A 106 2.78 -5.60 7.49
N ARG A 107 2.15 -5.57 6.31
CA ARG A 107 2.14 -4.44 5.35
C ARG A 107 3.48 -4.14 4.67
N CYS A 108 4.48 -4.98 4.86
CA CYS A 108 5.78 -4.87 4.21
C CYS A 108 5.95 -5.95 3.15
N PHE A 109 6.31 -5.57 1.93
CA PHE A 109 6.54 -6.52 0.84
C PHE A 109 7.90 -7.23 0.98
N GLU A 110 7.88 -8.53 0.71
CA GLU A 110 9.04 -9.42 0.71
C GLU A 110 9.11 -10.08 -0.67
N VAL A 111 10.24 -9.94 -1.35
CA VAL A 111 10.43 -10.51 -2.68
C VAL A 111 11.51 -11.58 -2.61
N ASN A 112 11.14 -12.80 -2.95
CA ASN A 112 12.05 -13.93 -3.09
C ASN A 112 12.08 -14.40 -4.55
N LEU A 113 13.15 -15.07 -4.97
CA LEU A 113 13.23 -15.70 -6.29
C LEU A 113 12.69 -17.13 -6.21
N LYS A 114 11.88 -17.54 -7.21
CA LYS A 114 11.21 -18.86 -7.23
C LYS A 114 12.17 -20.03 -7.31
N ASP A 115 13.28 -19.89 -8.04
CA ASP A 115 14.19 -21.00 -8.38
C ASP A 115 15.60 -20.85 -7.77
N ALA A 116 15.75 -20.02 -6.74
CA ALA A 116 17.05 -19.67 -6.19
C ALA A 116 17.52 -20.63 -5.09
N VAL A 117 18.15 -21.73 -5.49
CA VAL A 117 19.34 -22.18 -4.76
C VAL A 117 20.38 -21.05 -4.94
N GLN A 118 20.53 -20.19 -3.93
CA GLN A 118 21.60 -19.18 -3.83
C GLN A 118 21.63 -18.02 -4.86
N ALA A 119 20.51 -17.56 -5.41
CA ALA A 119 20.50 -16.24 -6.04
C ALA A 119 20.27 -15.16 -4.96
N ASP A 120 21.24 -14.25 -4.85
CA ASP A 120 21.37 -13.28 -3.78
C ASP A 120 20.20 -12.28 -3.81
N SER A 121 19.20 -12.50 -2.94
CA SER A 121 18.05 -11.60 -2.79
C SER A 121 18.47 -10.16 -2.44
N ALA A 122 19.70 -9.99 -1.92
CA ALA A 122 20.36 -8.71 -1.70
C ALA A 122 20.51 -7.85 -2.97
N LEU A 123 20.59 -8.46 -4.16
CA LEU A 123 20.71 -7.72 -5.42
C LEU A 123 19.39 -7.10 -5.91
N ILE A 124 18.24 -7.60 -5.45
CA ILE A 124 16.91 -7.18 -5.93
C ILE A 124 16.29 -6.12 -5.03
N GLN A 125 16.50 -6.22 -3.71
CA GLN A 125 15.92 -5.29 -2.73
C GLN A 125 16.20 -3.79 -2.98
N PRO A 126 17.43 -3.34 -3.35
CA PRO A 126 17.67 -1.92 -3.59
C PRO A 126 16.95 -1.37 -4.85
N LEU A 127 16.43 -2.24 -5.71
CA LEU A 127 15.67 -1.86 -6.89
C LEU A 127 14.17 -1.70 -6.61
N LEU A 128 13.74 -2.00 -5.38
CA LEU A 128 12.34 -2.03 -4.96
C LEU A 128 12.04 -1.02 -3.86
N SER A 129 10.81 -0.53 -3.85
CA SER A 129 10.30 0.37 -2.82
C SER A 129 8.92 -0.10 -2.38
N SER A 130 8.82 -0.50 -1.10
CA SER A 130 7.56 -0.90 -0.46
C SER A 130 6.98 0.30 0.28
N LEU A 131 5.93 0.89 -0.27
CA LEU A 131 5.33 2.12 0.23
C LEU A 131 3.97 1.85 0.84
N SER A 132 3.76 2.22 2.09
CA SER A 132 2.41 2.39 2.64
C SER A 132 1.97 3.83 2.38
N VAL A 133 0.92 3.98 1.58
CA VAL A 133 0.60 5.26 0.96
C VAL A 133 -0.50 5.98 1.71
N VAL A 134 -0.31 7.29 1.91
CA VAL A 134 -1.32 8.25 2.37
C VAL A 134 -1.61 9.22 1.24
N ALA A 135 -2.86 9.30 0.79
CA ALA A 135 -3.22 10.23 -0.29
C ALA A 135 -3.42 11.66 0.27
N SER A 136 -2.85 12.68 -0.38
CA SER A 136 -3.05 14.07 0.04
C SER A 136 -4.48 14.57 -0.16
N SER A 137 -5.16 14.09 -1.22
CA SER A 137 -6.50 14.54 -1.62
C SER A 137 -7.35 13.40 -2.18
N GLU A 138 -8.64 13.65 -2.36
CA GLU A 138 -9.54 12.71 -3.04
C GLU A 138 -9.11 12.43 -4.48
N ALA A 139 -8.66 13.46 -5.19
CA ALA A 139 -8.18 13.33 -6.56
C ALA A 139 -6.97 12.38 -6.63
N VAL A 140 -6.03 12.50 -5.70
CA VAL A 140 -4.85 11.62 -5.62
C VAL A 140 -5.24 10.20 -5.21
N ALA A 141 -6.11 10.04 -4.22
CA ALA A 141 -6.68 8.75 -3.84
C ALA A 141 -7.31 8.02 -5.04
N ASN A 142 -8.07 8.74 -5.85
CA ASN A 142 -8.68 8.23 -7.06
C ASN A 142 -7.66 7.80 -8.12
N LYS A 143 -6.55 8.53 -8.29
CA LYS A 143 -5.45 8.14 -9.19
C LYS A 143 -4.73 6.88 -8.70
N ILE A 144 -4.38 6.83 -7.42
CA ILE A 144 -3.73 5.67 -6.77
C ILE A 144 -4.58 4.41 -6.95
N ARG A 145 -5.90 4.51 -6.70
CA ARG A 145 -6.84 3.40 -6.85
C ARG A 145 -6.80 2.77 -8.24
N ARG A 146 -6.60 3.57 -9.28
CA ARG A 146 -6.63 3.12 -10.68
C ARG A 146 -5.30 2.56 -11.17
N LEU A 147 -4.23 2.60 -10.37
CA LEU A 147 -2.94 2.03 -10.74
C LEU A 147 -3.04 0.52 -10.99
N LYS A 148 -2.28 0.04 -11.97
CA LYS A 148 -2.18 -1.37 -12.36
C LYS A 148 -0.72 -1.80 -12.40
N ALA A 149 -0.48 -3.09 -12.15
CA ALA A 149 0.84 -3.67 -12.33
C ALA A 149 1.34 -3.46 -13.77
N GLY A 150 2.63 -3.19 -13.91
CA GLY A 150 3.34 -2.91 -15.16
C GLY A 150 3.33 -1.47 -15.63
N GLN A 151 2.46 -0.60 -15.08
CA GLN A 151 2.41 0.80 -15.48
C GLN A 151 3.67 1.54 -15.04
N ARG A 152 4.26 2.36 -15.92
CA ARG A 152 5.19 3.41 -15.52
C ARG A 152 4.44 4.60 -14.98
N ILE A 153 4.91 5.10 -13.86
CA ILE A 153 4.34 6.25 -13.18
C ILE A 153 5.44 7.19 -12.73
N ARG A 154 5.12 8.48 -12.66
CA ARG A 154 5.86 9.45 -11.85
C ARG A 154 5.06 9.72 -10.59
N ILE A 155 5.72 9.67 -9.45
CA ILE A 155 5.13 10.06 -8.16
C ILE A 155 5.83 11.29 -7.62
N GLN A 156 5.07 12.16 -6.97
CA GLN A 156 5.56 13.30 -6.22
C GLN A 156 4.93 13.28 -4.83
N GLY A 157 5.73 13.46 -3.80
CA GLY A 157 5.25 13.34 -2.44
C GLY A 157 6.33 13.56 -1.40
N ASP A 158 6.08 13.05 -0.21
CA ASP A 158 6.98 13.18 0.93
C ASP A 158 7.07 11.86 1.67
N TRP A 159 8.27 11.50 2.09
CA TRP A 159 8.44 10.58 3.22
C TRP A 159 7.84 11.25 4.46
N ILE A 160 7.04 10.51 5.22
CA ILE A 160 6.31 11.08 6.35
C ILE A 160 6.52 10.29 7.63
N THR A 161 6.40 11.02 8.74
CA THR A 161 6.08 10.44 10.04
C THR A 161 4.60 10.63 10.30
N LEU A 162 3.95 9.59 10.84
CA LEU A 162 2.53 9.60 11.16
C LEU A 162 2.35 9.43 12.65
N LYS A 163 1.60 10.34 13.28
CA LYS A 163 1.30 10.31 14.71
C LYS A 163 -0.20 10.38 14.95
N TYR A 164 -0.65 9.76 16.04
CA TYR A 164 -2.00 9.98 16.55
C TYR A 164 -2.05 11.34 17.24
N ALA A 165 -2.95 12.22 16.83
CA ALA A 165 -2.97 13.62 17.27
C ALA A 165 -3.14 13.75 18.80
N LYS A 166 -3.95 12.87 19.41
CA LYS A 166 -4.30 12.95 20.84
C LYS A 166 -3.15 12.60 21.79
N ASN A 167 -2.37 11.58 21.48
CA ASN A 167 -1.34 11.05 22.40
C ASN A 167 0.06 11.04 21.79
N GLN A 168 0.23 11.58 20.58
CA GLN A 168 1.50 11.67 19.85
C GLN A 168 2.15 10.30 19.58
N GLN A 169 1.39 9.21 19.68
CA GLN A 169 1.89 7.87 19.39
C GLN A 169 2.20 7.75 17.90
N GLU A 170 3.44 7.36 17.58
CA GLU A 170 3.86 7.13 16.20
C GLU A 170 3.30 5.82 15.64
N PHE A 171 3.00 5.84 14.36
CA PHE A 171 2.63 4.67 13.58
C PHE A 171 3.82 4.20 12.75
N TYR A 172 3.97 2.88 12.66
CA TYR A 172 5.08 2.24 11.94
C TYR A 172 4.56 1.22 10.93
N VAL A 173 5.27 1.07 9.82
CA VAL A 173 5.00 0.04 8.82
C VAL A 173 5.96 -1.12 9.03
N GLY A 174 5.47 -2.35 8.87
CA GLY A 174 6.30 -3.54 9.00
C GLY A 174 6.87 -3.84 10.39
N PRO A 175 6.27 -3.45 11.55
CA PRO A 175 6.86 -3.79 12.84
C PRO A 175 7.00 -5.31 13.02
N GLY A 176 8.25 -5.78 13.10
CA GLY A 176 8.60 -7.20 13.16
C GLY A 176 8.42 -7.96 11.84
N SER A 177 8.44 -7.29 10.68
CA SER A 177 8.82 -7.90 9.39
C SER A 177 10.34 -7.93 9.28
N GLN A 178 10.88 -8.90 8.52
CA GLN A 178 12.32 -8.99 8.25
C GLN A 178 12.84 -7.80 7.42
N ASN A 179 11.97 -7.15 6.65
CA ASN A 179 12.30 -6.02 5.76
C ASN A 179 11.77 -4.68 6.28
N SER A 180 11.53 -4.55 7.58
CA SER A 180 10.91 -3.35 8.17
C SER A 180 11.61 -2.04 7.80
N SER A 181 12.94 -2.05 7.64
CA SER A 181 13.74 -0.89 7.24
C SER A 181 13.46 -0.38 5.82
N GLN A 182 12.89 -1.22 4.95
CA GLN A 182 12.58 -0.89 3.55
C GLN A 182 11.11 -0.49 3.35
N CYS A 183 10.32 -0.52 4.42
CA CYS A 183 8.90 -0.26 4.40
C CYS A 183 8.62 1.06 5.10
N ARG A 184 8.22 2.06 4.32
CA ARG A 184 8.07 3.44 4.80
C ARG A 184 6.70 3.99 4.44
N LEU A 185 6.24 4.94 5.26
CA LEU A 185 5.05 5.72 4.97
C LEU A 185 5.39 6.82 3.97
N PHE A 186 4.51 6.98 2.98
CA PHE A 186 4.68 7.96 1.93
C PHE A 186 3.39 8.74 1.69
N ARG A 187 3.45 10.07 1.80
CA ARG A 187 2.35 10.94 1.40
C ARG A 187 2.46 11.20 -0.10
N LEU A 188 1.48 10.75 -0.87
CA LEU A 188 1.39 11.08 -2.30
C LEU A 188 0.66 12.40 -2.48
N ASN A 189 1.32 13.34 -3.15
CA ASN A 189 0.77 14.64 -3.56
C ASN A 189 0.35 14.62 -5.04
N ALA A 190 1.08 13.88 -5.88
CA ALA A 190 0.71 13.67 -7.27
C ALA A 190 1.13 12.27 -7.75
N VAL A 191 0.36 11.76 -8.71
CA VAL A 191 0.69 10.56 -9.48
C VAL A 191 0.34 10.84 -10.94
N GLU A 192 1.29 10.56 -11.82
CA GLU A 192 1.14 10.69 -13.26
C GLU A 192 1.47 9.36 -13.92
N ARG A 193 0.69 9.00 -14.93
CA ARG A 193 0.98 7.83 -15.77
C ARG A 193 1.83 8.31 -16.93
N LEU A 194 2.89 7.57 -17.20
CA LEU A 194 3.82 7.88 -18.29
C LEU A 194 3.53 7.03 -19.55
N ASP A 195 2.65 6.03 -19.41
CA ASP A 195 2.19 5.12 -20.47
C ASP A 195 0.66 5.18 -20.64
#